data_AF-A0A7V4Q4S3-F1
#
_entry.id   AF-A0A7V4Q4S3-F1
#
_cell.length_a   1.000
_cell.length_b   1.000
_cell.length_c   1.000
_cell.angle_alpha   90.00
_cell.angle_beta   90.00
_cell.angle_gamma   90.00
#
_symmetry.space_group_name_H-M   'P 1'
#
loop_
_entity.id
_entity.type
_entity.pdbx_description
1 polymer ?
#
loop_
_entity_poly.entity_id
_entity_poly.type
_entity_poly.pdbx_seq_one_letter_code
_entity_poly.pdbx_strand_id
1 'polypeptide(L)' 'MLYRMLGGTNEKVSAIGVGGWHLGLQKVSEPLSIRIVHAALERGINFLDNSWDYNEG' A
#
# COMPACT_ATOMS: atom_id res chain seq x y z
N MET A 1 10.54 1.16 11.59
CA MET A 1 10.04 0.21 10.59
C MET A 1 11.12 -0.84 10.31
N LEU A 2 10.76 -2.14 10.22
CA LEU A 2 11.68 -3.20 9.78
C LEU A 2 11.58 -3.34 8.25
N TYR A 3 12.73 -3.43 7.57
CA TYR A 3 12.79 -3.62 6.11
C TYR A 3 13.45 -4.96 5.76
N ARG A 4 13.02 -5.58 4.66
CA ARG A 4 13.54 -6.84 4.12
C ARG A 4 13.80 -6.69 2.61
N MET A 5 14.73 -7.48 2.08
CA MET A 5 14.91 -7.56 0.63
C MET A 5 13.71 -8.23 -0.03
N LEU A 6 13.20 -7.65 -1.11
CA LEU A 6 12.14 -8.25 -1.92
C LEU A 6 12.75 -9.29 -2.87
N GLY A 7 12.85 -10.54 -2.42
CA GLY A 7 13.44 -11.61 -3.23
C GLY A 7 14.85 -11.24 -3.72
N GLY A 8 15.09 -11.41 -5.03
CA GLY A 8 16.35 -11.08 -5.70
C GLY A 8 16.42 -9.68 -6.32
N THR A 9 15.46 -8.78 -6.04
CA THR A 9 15.37 -7.48 -6.73
C THR A 9 16.33 -6.42 -6.20
N ASN A 10 17.03 -6.68 -5.09
CA ASN A 10 17.79 -5.70 -4.31
C ASN A 10 16.97 -4.53 -3.71
N GLU A 11 15.65 -4.54 -3.86
CA GLU A 11 14.77 -3.54 -3.24
C GLU A 11 14.49 -3.85 -1.78
N LYS A 12 14.52 -2.83 -0.93
CA LYS A 12 14.18 -2.95 0.50
C LYS A 12 12.74 -2.50 0.75
N VAL A 13 11.88 -3.45 1.11
CA VAL A 13 10.47 -3.21 1.41
C VAL A 13 10.17 -3.36 2.90
N SER A 14 9.21 -2.59 3.41
CA SER A 14 8.74 -2.69 4.79
C SER A 14 8.15 -4.08 5.04
N ALA A 15 8.34 -4.61 6.25
CA ALA A 15 7.80 -5.92 6.64
C ALA A 15 6.25 -5.97 6.67
N ILE A 16 5.61 -4.80 6.64
CA ILE A 16 4.16 -4.60 6.55
C ILE A 16 3.91 -3.78 5.27
N GLY A 17 2.85 -4.08 4.52
CA GLY A 17 2.42 -3.32 3.35
C GLY A 17 0.99 -2.80 3.47
N VAL A 18 0.60 -1.90 2.56
CA VAL A 18 -0.78 -1.43 2.41
C VAL A 18 -1.41 -2.11 1.18
N GLY A 19 -2.49 -2.85 1.39
CA GLY A 19 -3.28 -3.46 0.31
C GLY A 19 -4.23 -2.45 -0.33
N GLY A 20 -4.10 -2.23 -1.63
CA GLY A 20 -4.84 -1.21 -2.38
C GLY A 20 -6.31 -1.52 -2.62
N TRP A 21 -6.73 -2.79 -2.63
CA TRP A 21 -8.10 -3.18 -3.00
C TRP A 21 -9.18 -2.45 -2.19
N HIS A 22 -8.99 -2.36 -0.87
CA HIS A 22 -9.95 -1.73 0.04
C HIS A 22 -10.04 -0.21 -0.12
N LEU A 23 -9.02 0.43 -0.69
CA LEU A 23 -8.98 1.88 -0.90
C LEU A 23 -9.96 2.34 -2.00
N GLY A 24 -10.35 1.42 -2.90
CA GLY A 24 -11.30 1.69 -4.00
C GLY A 24 -12.76 1.35 -3.68
N LEU A 25 -13.07 0.90 -2.46
CA LEU A 25 -14.45 0.57 -2.09
C LEU A 25 -15.32 1.82 -2.04
N GLN A 26 -16.55 1.74 -2.55
CA GLN A 26 -17.52 2.87 -2.56
C GLN A 26 -17.75 3.53 -1.19
N LYS A 27 -17.60 2.77 -0.11
CA LYS A 27 -17.73 3.25 1.28
C LYS A 27 -16.49 3.98 1.81
N VAL A 28 -15.40 3.98 1.06
CA VAL A 28 -14.14 4.64 1.39
C VAL A 28 -13.99 5.84 0.46
N SER A 29 -14.04 7.04 1.04
CA SER A 29 -13.88 8.26 0.25
C SER A 29 -12.44 8.45 -0.20
N GLU A 30 -12.25 9.11 -1.35
CA GLU A 30 -10.90 9.44 -1.86
C GLU A 30 -10.02 10.17 -0.83
N PRO A 31 -10.50 11.20 -0.09
CA PRO A 31 -9.70 11.84 0.94
C PRO A 31 -9.26 10.89 2.06
N LEU A 32 -10.11 9.91 2.41
CA LEU A 32 -9.75 8.90 3.40
C LEU A 32 -8.67 7.96 2.85
N SER A 33 -8.80 7.51 1.60
CA SER A 33 -7.80 6.68 0.92
C SER A 33 -6.44 7.36 0.85
N ILE A 34 -6.42 8.64 0.46
CA ILE A 34 -5.19 9.46 0.44
C ILE A 34 -4.59 9.54 1.84
N ARG A 35 -5.40 9.85 2.86
CA ARG A 35 -4.91 9.93 4.25
C ARG A 35 -4.32 8.62 4.76
N ILE A 36 -4.89 7.48 4.38
CA ILE A 36 -4.37 6.16 4.75
C ILE A 36 -2.96 5.95 4.14
N VAL A 37 -2.80 6.24 2.84
CA VAL A 37 -1.51 6.10 2.15
C VAL A 37 -0.46 7.03 2.76
N HIS A 38 -0.79 8.31 2.97
CA HIS A 38 0.12 9.27 3.59
C HIS A 38 0.53 8.84 5.00
N ALA A 39 -0.43 8.43 5.84
CA ALA A 39 -0.14 7.97 7.21
C ALA A 39 0.74 6.72 7.24
N ALA A 40 0.63 5.84 6.24
CA ALA A 40 1.47 4.67 6.08
C ALA A 40 2.91 5.05 5.70
N LEU A 41 3.06 5.96 4.72
CA LEU A 41 4.36 6.48 4.27
C LEU A 41 5.09 7.20 5.41
N GLU A 42 4.40 8.05 6.18
CA GLU A 42 4.95 8.74 7.36
C GLU A 42 5.46 7.77 8.43
N ARG A 43 4.89 6.56 8.52
CA ARG A 43 5.31 5.50 9.45
C ARG A 43 6.36 4.56 8.86
N GLY A 44 6.83 4.86 7.64
CA GLY A 44 7.87 4.13 6.94
C GLY A 44 7.38 2.91 6.15
N ILE A 45 6.06 2.71 5.98
CA ILE A 45 5.54 1.65 5.11
C ILE A 45 5.78 2.09 3.66
N ASN A 46 6.66 1.39 2.95
CA ASN A 46 7.02 1.70 1.55
C ASN A 46 6.58 0.60 0.57
N PHE A 47 5.92 -0.45 1.05
CA PHE A 47 5.39 -1.51 0.21
C PHE A 47 3.88 -1.33 0.03
N LEU A 48 3.49 -0.93 -1.19
CA LEU A 48 2.11 -0.70 -1.57
C LEU A 48 1.69 -1.73 -2.62
N ASP A 49 0.60 -2.42 -2.36
CA ASP A 49 0.06 -3.48 -3.21
C ASP A 49 -1.09 -2.92 -4.05
N ASN A 50 -1.06 -3.18 -5.35
CA ASN A 50 -2.08 -2.71 -6.30
C ASN A 50 -2.22 -3.71 -7.46
N SER A 51 -3.37 -3.67 -8.14
CA SER A 51 -3.64 -4.50 -9.32
C SER A 51 -4.59 -3.79 -10.27
N TRP A 52 -4.48 -4.09 -11.56
CA TRP A 52 -5.46 -3.68 -12.57
C TRP A 52 -6.83 -4.34 -12.32
N ASP A 53 -6.88 -5.55 -11.77
CA ASP A 53 -8.14 -6.28 -11.59
C ASP A 53 -8.94 -5.82 -10.34
N TYR A 54 -8.43 -4.84 -9.59
CA TYR A 54 -9.10 -4.36 -8.38
C TYR A 54 -10.38 -3.59 -8.72
N ASN A 55 -11.50 -4.00 -8.13
CA ASN A 55 -12.81 -3.38 -8.33
C ASN A 55 -13.33 -3.47 -9.77
N GLU A 56 -13.15 -4.63 -10.40
CA GLU A 56 -13.68 -4.99 -11.72
C GLU A 56 -12.92 -4.40 -12.93
N GLY A 57 -11.64 -4.04 -12.76
CA GLY A 57 -10.69 -3.80 -13.85
C GLY A 57 -10.13 -2.39 -13.89
#